data_AF-A0A7S3UJD6-F1
#
_entry.id   AF-A0A7S3UJD6-F1
#
_cell.length_a   1.000
_cell.length_b   1.000
_cell.length_c   1.000
_cell.angle_alpha   90.00
_cell.angle_beta   90.00
_cell.angle_gamma   90.00
#
_symmetry.space_group_name_H-M   'P 1'
#
loop_
_entity.id
_entity.type
_entity.pdbx_description
1 polymer ?
#
loop_
_entity_poly.entity_id
_entity_poly.type
_entity_poly.pdbx_seq_one_letter_code
_entity_poly.pdbx_strand_id
1 'polypeptide(L)'
;MAPVAILPNLCRHLQSNEERAAFKFNPEEHLIPVFCSKKYAATEEKIRGNHRVFLELLAEEAGCEVEDILDFDICMMDSTPASFVGLYEEFLSSARIDNLVSTFSAFTAIATEADELAKGSQLSVGQD
;
A
#
# COMPACT_ATOMS: atom_id res chain seq x y z
N MET A 1 -5.27 0.53 -10.38
CA MET A 1 -4.46 -0.59 -9.89
C MET A 1 -5.41 -1.66 -9.36
N ALA A 2 -5.28 -2.91 -9.79
CA ALA A 2 -6.17 -3.99 -9.37
C ALA A 2 -5.64 -4.66 -8.09
N PRO A 3 -6.52 -5.16 -7.19
CA PRO A 3 -6.08 -5.92 -6.01
C PRO A 3 -5.46 -7.26 -6.42
N VAL A 4 -4.23 -7.51 -5.97
CA VAL A 4 -3.45 -8.73 -6.31
C VAL A 4 -3.30 -9.72 -5.16
N ALA A 5 -3.66 -9.31 -3.94
CA ALA A 5 -3.50 -10.12 -2.73
C ALA A 5 -4.69 -9.91 -1.79
N ILE A 6 -4.96 -10.91 -0.97
CA ILE A 6 -5.94 -10.82 0.11
C ILE A 6 -5.34 -11.35 1.40
N LEU A 7 -5.68 -10.69 2.51
CA LEU A 7 -5.40 -11.19 3.86
C LEU A 7 -6.72 -11.67 4.50
N PRO A 8 -7.03 -12.98 4.41
CA PRO A 8 -8.31 -13.49 4.90
C PRO A 8 -8.29 -13.72 6.41
N ASN A 9 -9.41 -13.37 7.07
CA ASN A 9 -9.65 -13.80 8.45
C ASN A 9 -10.16 -15.25 8.50
N LEU A 10 -9.82 -15.98 9.57
CA LEU A 10 -10.40 -17.29 9.85
C LEU A 10 -11.92 -17.15 10.07
N CYS A 11 -12.68 -18.07 9.46
CA CYS A 11 -14.12 -18.11 9.60
C CYS A 11 -14.53 -18.21 11.08
N ARG A 12 -15.46 -17.34 11.51
CA ARG A 12 -15.93 -17.29 12.91
C ARG A 12 -16.36 -18.65 13.44
N HIS A 13 -17.02 -19.46 12.63
CA HIS A 13 -17.49 -20.81 13.00
C HIS A 13 -16.38 -21.75 13.47
N LEU A 14 -15.15 -21.53 13.01
CA LEU A 14 -13.96 -22.32 13.37
C LEU A 14 -13.21 -21.74 14.57
N GLN A 15 -13.69 -20.63 15.14
CA GLN A 15 -13.12 -20.00 16.33
C GLN A 15 -13.94 -20.32 17.57
N SER A 16 -13.28 -20.55 18.70
CA SER A 16 -13.92 -20.65 20.01
C SER A 16 -14.54 -19.32 20.45
N ASN A 17 -15.38 -19.33 21.48
CA ASN A 17 -15.97 -18.08 21.97
C ASN A 17 -14.91 -17.14 22.56
N GLU A 18 -13.88 -17.70 23.17
CA GLU A 18 -12.74 -16.98 23.74
C GLU A 18 -11.89 -16.30 22.65
N GLU A 19 -11.59 -17.01 21.57
CA GLU A 19 -10.85 -16.48 20.40
C GLU A 19 -11.62 -15.37 19.68
N ARG A 20 -12.95 -15.41 19.73
CA ARG A 20 -13.80 -14.36 19.14
C ARG A 20 -13.87 -13.11 20.01
N ALA A 21 -13.64 -13.23 21.32
CA ALA A 21 -13.77 -12.12 22.26
C ALA A 21 -12.57 -11.17 22.17
N ALA A 22 -11.37 -11.68 21.85
CA ALA A 22 -10.17 -10.89 21.65
C ALA A 22 -9.63 -11.11 20.23
N PHE A 23 -9.58 -10.06 19.41
CA PHE A 23 -8.98 -10.11 18.07
C PHE A 23 -7.45 -10.18 18.19
N LYS A 24 -6.94 -11.35 18.61
CA LYS A 24 -5.53 -11.65 18.79
C LYS A 24 -5.07 -12.56 17.65
N PHE A 25 -4.04 -12.14 16.94
CA PHE A 25 -3.45 -12.92 15.85
C PHE A 25 -1.93 -12.98 16.00
N ASN A 26 -1.34 -14.03 15.44
CA ASN A 26 0.10 -14.20 15.35
C ASN A 26 0.61 -13.48 14.08
N PRO A 27 1.49 -12.48 14.18
CA PRO A 27 2.01 -11.77 13.00
C PRO A 27 2.67 -12.70 11.97
N GLU A 28 3.37 -13.74 12.41
CA GLU A 28 4.12 -14.63 11.50
C GLU A 28 3.21 -15.61 10.76
N GLU A 29 2.16 -16.10 11.43
CA GLU A 29 1.31 -17.15 10.88
C GLU A 29 0.05 -16.60 10.22
N HIS A 30 -0.50 -15.50 10.74
CA HIS A 30 -1.81 -14.99 10.33
C HIS A 30 -1.74 -13.78 9.41
N LEU A 31 -0.57 -13.14 9.23
CA LEU A 31 -0.39 -12.00 8.32
C LEU A 31 0.23 -12.37 6.97
N ILE A 32 0.26 -13.66 6.63
CA ILE A 32 0.74 -14.13 5.32
C ILE A 32 -0.37 -13.91 4.28
N PRO A 33 -0.19 -13.00 3.30
CA PRO A 33 -1.18 -12.74 2.27
C PRO A 33 -1.29 -13.91 1.28
N VAL A 34 -2.49 -14.08 0.70
CA VAL A 34 -2.75 -15.06 -0.35
C VAL A 34 -2.82 -14.34 -1.70
N PHE A 35 -2.00 -14.78 -2.65
CA PHE A 35 -1.94 -14.23 -4.01
C PHE A 35 -2.70 -15.10 -5.02
N CYS A 36 -2.38 -16.40 -5.06
CA CYS A 36 -2.98 -17.32 -6.02
C CYS A 36 -3.01 -18.76 -5.48
N SER A 37 -3.76 -19.63 -6.18
CA SER A 37 -3.77 -21.06 -5.88
C SER A 37 -2.91 -21.83 -6.88
N LYS A 38 -2.41 -22.99 -6.45
CA LYS A 38 -1.65 -23.94 -7.28
C LYS A 38 -2.35 -24.34 -8.59
N LYS A 39 -3.69 -24.29 -8.62
CA LYS A 39 -4.48 -24.60 -9.81
C LYS A 39 -4.22 -23.63 -10.97
N TYR A 40 -3.95 -22.37 -10.67
CA TYR A 40 -3.75 -21.32 -11.68
C TYR A 40 -2.28 -20.94 -11.84
N ALA A 41 -1.42 -21.25 -10.88
CA ALA A 41 0.01 -21.11 -11.05
C ALA A 41 0.49 -22.08 -12.15
N ALA A 42 1.14 -21.55 -13.19
CA ALA A 42 1.68 -22.36 -14.29
C ALA A 42 2.74 -23.36 -13.80
N THR A 43 3.42 -23.05 -12.70
CA THR A 43 4.46 -23.89 -12.09
C THR A 43 4.56 -23.61 -10.59
N GLU A 44 5.00 -24.62 -9.82
CA GLU A 44 5.36 -24.48 -8.41
C GLU A 44 6.86 -24.14 -8.22
N GLU A 45 7.56 -23.90 -9.32
CA GLU A 45 8.98 -23.55 -9.31
C GLU A 45 9.26 -22.34 -8.42
N LYS A 46 10.34 -22.46 -7.65
CA LYS A 46 10.88 -21.36 -6.84
C LYS A 46 12.22 -20.94 -7.38
N ILE A 47 12.39 -19.63 -7.57
CA ILE A 47 13.64 -19.01 -7.97
C ILE A 47 14.12 -18.19 -6.77
N ARG A 48 15.31 -18.51 -6.27
CA ARG A 48 15.92 -17.84 -5.09
C ARG A 48 14.99 -17.79 -3.87
N GLY A 49 14.20 -18.85 -3.65
CA GLY A 49 13.26 -18.96 -2.52
C GLY A 49 11.89 -18.34 -2.76
N ASN A 50 11.72 -17.55 -3.83
CA ASN A 50 10.46 -16.91 -4.19
C ASN A 50 9.68 -17.74 -5.20
N HIS A 51 8.35 -17.66 -5.16
CA HIS A 51 7.49 -18.32 -6.14
C HIS A 51 7.66 -17.66 -7.51
N ARG A 52 7.92 -18.45 -8.55
CA ARG A 52 8.15 -17.93 -9.92
C ARG A 52 7.00 -17.05 -10.42
N VAL A 53 5.75 -17.44 -10.17
CA VAL A 53 4.55 -16.65 -10.54
C VAL A 53 4.54 -15.24 -9.94
N PHE A 54 5.14 -15.06 -8.76
CA PHE A 54 5.25 -13.73 -8.15
C PHE A 54 6.35 -12.90 -8.84
N LEU A 55 7.47 -13.51 -9.18
CA LEU A 55 8.54 -12.83 -9.92
C LEU A 55 8.09 -12.47 -11.34
N GLU A 56 7.29 -13.30 -11.99
CA GLU A 56 6.70 -13.01 -13.31
C GLU A 56 5.81 -11.76 -13.25
N LEU A 57 5.01 -11.59 -12.19
CA LEU A 57 4.23 -10.36 -11.96
C LEU A 57 5.15 -9.12 -11.83
N LEU A 58 6.24 -9.24 -11.08
CA LEU A 58 7.20 -8.14 -10.92
C LEU A 58 7.93 -7.82 -12.22
N ALA A 59 8.32 -8.85 -12.97
CA ALA A 59 9.01 -8.72 -14.25
C ALA A 59 8.12 -8.03 -15.30
N GLU A 60 6.83 -8.39 -15.35
CA GLU A 60 5.84 -7.74 -16.22
C GLU A 60 5.70 -6.25 -15.89
N GLU A 61 5.56 -5.89 -14.61
CA GLU A 61 5.43 -4.50 -14.18
C GLU A 61 6.73 -3.69 -14.37
N ALA A 62 7.89 -4.31 -14.17
CA ALA A 62 9.20 -3.69 -14.36
C ALA A 62 9.65 -3.63 -15.83
N GLY A 63 9.01 -4.39 -16.72
CA GLY A 63 9.39 -4.50 -18.13
C GLY A 63 10.72 -5.21 -18.37
N CYS A 64 11.04 -6.23 -17.57
CA CYS A 64 12.27 -7.04 -17.67
C CYS A 64 11.99 -8.54 -17.65
N GLU A 65 13.03 -9.37 -17.78
CA GLU A 65 12.91 -10.81 -17.59
C GLU A 65 13.05 -11.18 -16.11
N VAL A 66 12.52 -12.34 -15.71
CA VAL A 66 12.57 -12.81 -14.31
C VAL A 66 14.02 -12.94 -13.80
N GLU A 67 14.93 -13.33 -14.68
CA GLU A 67 16.35 -13.50 -14.40
C GLU A 67 17.06 -12.18 -14.05
N ASP A 68 16.55 -11.04 -14.54
CA ASP A 68 17.09 -9.70 -14.32
C ASP A 68 16.77 -9.17 -12.92
N ILE A 69 15.74 -9.72 -12.25
CA ILE A 69 15.38 -9.34 -10.89
C ILE A 69 16.45 -9.88 -9.93
N LEU A 70 17.24 -8.97 -9.34
CA LEU A 70 18.23 -9.31 -8.33
C LEU A 70 17.60 -9.47 -6.94
N ASP A 71 16.83 -8.46 -6.53
CA ASP A 71 16.13 -8.37 -5.25
C ASP A 71 14.98 -7.33 -5.36
N PHE A 72 14.09 -7.28 -4.38
CA PHE A 72 12.98 -6.32 -4.33
C PHE A 72 12.64 -5.90 -2.90
N ASP A 73 12.22 -4.64 -2.73
CA ASP A 73 11.61 -4.14 -1.50
C ASP A 73 10.20 -3.63 -1.83
N ILE A 74 9.19 -4.31 -1.28
CA ILE A 74 7.79 -4.10 -1.64
C ILE A 74 6.97 -3.86 -0.38
N CYS A 75 6.19 -2.78 -0.40
CA CYS A 75 5.18 -2.51 0.61
C CYS A 75 3.80 -2.89 0.09
N MET A 76 3.07 -3.72 0.84
CA MET A 76 1.65 -3.94 0.57
C MET A 76 0.84 -2.69 0.93
N MET A 77 -0.15 -2.37 0.11
CA MET A 77 -1.08 -1.27 0.34
C MET A 77 -2.50 -1.67 0.00
N ASP A 78 -3.46 -0.98 0.62
CA ASP A 78 -4.86 -1.08 0.22
C ASP A 78 -5.03 -0.56 -1.21
N SER A 79 -5.77 -1.31 -2.03
CA SER A 79 -6.12 -0.90 -3.40
C SER A 79 -7.27 0.11 -3.44
N THR A 80 -7.96 0.32 -2.32
CA THR A 80 -9.08 1.26 -2.21
C THR A 80 -8.57 2.69 -2.37
N PRO A 81 -9.07 3.46 -3.36
CA PRO A 81 -8.67 4.85 -3.54
C PRO A 81 -9.09 5.74 -2.36
N ALA A 82 -8.36 6.84 -2.16
CA ALA A 82 -8.78 7.89 -1.23
C ALA A 82 -10.14 8.48 -1.64
N SER A 83 -10.99 8.77 -0.67
CA SER A 83 -12.32 9.34 -0.92
C SER A 83 -12.74 10.29 0.21
N PHE A 84 -13.55 11.28 -0.14
CA PHE A 84 -14.31 12.02 0.87
C PHE A 84 -15.46 11.17 1.40
N VAL A 85 -15.73 11.27 2.70
CA VAL A 85 -16.76 10.50 3.41
C VAL A 85 -17.51 11.41 4.39
N GLY A 86 -18.66 10.93 4.87
CA GLY A 86 -19.60 11.70 5.69
C GLY A 86 -20.75 12.26 4.86
N LEU A 87 -21.84 12.65 5.53
CA LEU A 87 -23.07 13.15 4.87
C LEU A 87 -22.81 14.40 4.02
N TYR A 88 -21.79 15.18 4.38
CA TYR A 88 -21.40 16.41 3.71
C TYR A 88 -19.99 16.33 3.10
N GLU A 89 -19.43 15.12 2.93
CA GLU A 89 -18.08 14.92 2.37
C GLU A 89 -16.96 15.66 3.14
N GLU A 90 -17.16 15.84 4.45
CA GLU A 90 -16.28 16.65 5.31
C GLU A 90 -15.06 15.90 5.86
N PHE A 91 -15.01 14.58 5.71
CA PHE A 91 -13.89 13.76 6.17
C PHE A 91 -13.13 13.14 4.99
N LEU A 92 -11.81 13.01 5.13
CA LEU A 92 -10.97 12.30 4.17
C LEU A 92 -10.66 10.89 4.69
N SER A 93 -11.06 9.87 3.92
CA SER A 93 -10.66 8.47 4.14
C SER A 93 -9.59 8.10 3.13
N SER A 94 -8.39 7.78 3.61
CA SER A 94 -7.27 7.33 2.78
C SER A 94 -6.32 6.47 3.59
N ALA A 95 -5.65 5.54 2.93
CA ALA A 95 -4.46 4.91 3.50
C ALA A 95 -3.36 5.96 3.73
N ARG A 96 -2.50 5.71 4.74
CA ARG A 96 -1.25 6.45 4.99
C ARG A 96 -1.39 7.96 5.27
N ILE A 97 -2.55 8.42 5.76
CA ILE A 97 -2.78 9.83 6.15
C ILE A 97 -1.66 10.33 7.07
N ASP A 98 -1.28 9.51 8.05
CA ASP A 98 -0.07 9.71 8.84
C ASP A 98 1.15 9.14 8.10
N ASN A 99 2.10 9.93 7.60
CA ASN A 99 2.21 11.41 7.65
C ASN A 99 2.12 12.07 6.25
N LEU A 100 1.44 11.41 5.30
CA LEU A 100 1.41 11.85 3.91
C LEU A 100 0.69 13.21 3.74
N VAL A 101 -0.31 13.50 4.58
CA VAL A 101 -1.04 14.79 4.50
C VAL A 101 -0.13 15.96 4.87
N SER A 102 0.66 15.83 5.94
CA SER A 102 1.56 16.91 6.38
C SER A 102 2.69 17.13 5.39
N THR A 103 3.27 16.05 4.88
CA THR A 103 4.34 16.13 3.87
C THR A 103 3.83 16.75 2.57
N PHE A 104 2.67 16.32 2.06
CA PHE A 104 2.03 16.93 0.89
C PHE A 104 1.78 18.43 1.09
N SER A 105 1.23 18.82 2.23
CA SER A 105 0.94 20.22 2.55
C SER A 105 2.22 21.07 2.59
N ALA A 106 3.28 20.56 3.24
CA ALA A 106 4.55 21.25 3.34
C ALA A 106 5.22 21.44 1.96
N PHE A 107 5.29 20.39 1.14
CA PHE A 107 5.89 20.49 -0.20
C PHE A 107 5.05 21.36 -1.14
N THR A 108 3.73 21.30 -1.06
CA THR A 108 2.84 22.16 -1.87
C THR A 108 3.03 23.62 -1.52
N ALA A 109 3.13 23.96 -0.23
CA ALA A 109 3.38 25.33 0.21
C ALA A 109 4.74 25.85 -0.28
N ILE A 110 5.80 25.04 -0.15
CA ILE A 110 7.14 25.39 -0.64
C ILE A 110 7.15 25.60 -2.16
N ALA A 111 6.53 24.69 -2.91
CA ALA A 111 6.46 24.78 -4.37
C ALA A 111 5.67 26.02 -4.84
N THR A 112 4.54 26.30 -4.18
CA THR A 112 3.71 27.47 -4.48
C THR A 112 4.47 28.77 -4.23
N GLU A 113 5.18 28.87 -3.11
CA GLU A 113 5.98 30.06 -2.80
C GLU A 113 7.15 30.24 -3.78
N ALA A 114 7.81 29.15 -4.17
CA ALA A 114 8.90 29.20 -5.15
C ALA A 114 8.42 29.75 -6.51
N ASP A 115 7.22 29.36 -6.96
CA ASP A 115 6.62 29.86 -8.19
C ASP A 115 6.26 31.36 -8.11
N GLU A 116 5.80 31.83 -6.94
CA GLU A 116 5.50 33.24 -6.72
C GLU A 116 6.78 34.10 -6.68
N LEU A 117 7.82 33.66 -5.98
CA LEU A 117 9.12 34.32 -5.99
C LEU A 117 9.70 34.41 -7.42
N ALA A 118 9.53 33.37 -8.23
CA ALA A 118 9.96 33.37 -9.63
C ALA A 118 9.22 34.42 -10.49
N LYS A 119 7.99 34.79 -10.10
CA LYS A 119 7.20 35.85 -10.76
C LYS A 119 7.52 37.26 -10.24
N GLY A 120 8.46 37.40 -9.30
CA GLY A 120 8.91 38.69 -8.77
C GLY A 120 8.23 39.12 -7.47
N SER A 121 7.49 38.23 -6.82
CA SER A 121 6.95 38.45 -5.47
C SER A 121 8.10 38.55 -4.45
N GLN A 122 7.97 39.38 -3.43
CA GLN A 122 8.90 39.41 -2.29
C GLN A 122 8.33 38.59 -1.14
N LEU A 123 9.19 37.84 -0.44
CA LEU A 123 8.82 37.10 0.75
C LEU A 123 8.37 38.09 1.84
N SER A 124 7.06 38.19 2.08
CA SER A 124 6.55 38.98 3.20
C SER A 124 6.71 38.16 4.48
N VAL A 125 7.74 38.47 5.27
CA VAL A 125 7.85 37.93 6.63
C VAL A 125 6.72 38.56 7.43
N GLY A 126 5.78 37.75 7.92
CA GLY A 126 4.66 38.23 8.74
C GLY A 126 5.19 39.12 9.85
N GLN A 127 4.74 40.38 9.87
CA GLN A 127 4.90 41.24 11.04
C GLN A 127 3.80 40.82 12.02
N ASP A 128 4.20 40.36 13.20
CA ASP A 128 3.32 40.09 14.34
C ASP A 128 2.47 41.33 14.72
#